data_AF-A0A7Y5CCF0-F1
#
_entry.id   AF-A0A7Y5CCF0-F1
#
_cell.length_a   1.000
_cell.length_b   1.000
_cell.length_c   1.000
_cell.angle_alpha   90.00
_cell.angle_beta   90.00
_cell.angle_gamma   90.00
#
_symmetry.space_group_name_H-M   'P 1'
#
loop_
_entity.id
_entity.type
_entity.pdbx_description
1 polymer ?
#
loop_
_entity_poly.entity_id
_entity_poly.type
_entity_poly.pdbx_seq_one_letter_code
_entity_poly.pdbx_strand_id
1 'polypeptide(L)'
;MPRTIPSLDDCKRDADFLLKDVRSDNRGVSLRAVDRFRRIAPFKEMSAEEVHRDRENIQHKHALAVIARERGFVAWKNLKDAADVLWCPPNTSAFWHNWCKTHEEARTYLEANGGYLLTAHGKWFIAERGYIEWLGLDPDDPRWAMIGYDVYAPRDSKACEELIAMRKASSAAK
;
A
#
# COMPACT_ATOMS: atom_id res chain seq x y z
N MET A 1 -8.50 -11.89 11.96
CA MET A 1 -8.90 -11.38 10.63
C MET A 1 -7.65 -11.24 9.78
N PRO A 2 -7.57 -11.87 8.59
CA PRO A 2 -6.41 -11.71 7.72
C PRO A 2 -6.34 -10.23 7.28
N ARG A 3 -5.20 -9.57 7.51
CA ARG A 3 -4.99 -8.19 7.06
C ARG A 3 -4.87 -8.22 5.54
N THR A 4 -5.91 -7.74 4.86
CA THR A 4 -5.83 -7.34 3.44
C THR A 4 -4.70 -6.33 3.31
N ILE A 5 -3.83 -6.51 2.31
CA ILE A 5 -2.72 -5.57 2.07
C ILE A 5 -3.37 -4.35 1.41
N PRO A 6 -3.42 -3.18 2.08
CA PRO A 6 -4.06 -2.01 1.51
C PRO A 6 -3.17 -1.38 0.44
N SER A 7 -3.77 -0.76 -0.58
CA SER A 7 -3.03 0.07 -1.55
C SER A 7 -2.27 1.18 -0.81
N LEU A 8 -0.98 1.32 -1.11
CA LEU A 8 -0.13 2.35 -0.50
C LEU A 8 -0.62 3.75 -0.85
N ASP A 9 -1.09 3.96 -2.07
CA ASP A 9 -1.54 5.28 -2.52
C ASP A 9 -2.92 5.64 -1.97
N ASP A 10 -3.81 4.65 -1.75
CA ASP A 10 -5.02 4.89 -0.98
C ASP A 10 -4.68 5.27 0.47
N CYS A 11 -3.70 4.60 1.09
CA CYS A 11 -3.28 4.94 2.45
C CYS A 11 -2.65 6.35 2.54
N LYS A 12 -1.88 6.77 1.52
CA LYS A 12 -1.34 8.14 1.44
C LYS A 12 -2.47 9.15 1.25
N ARG A 13 -3.43 8.87 0.36
CA ARG A 13 -4.59 9.73 0.12
C ARG A 13 -5.44 9.88 1.39
N ASP A 14 -5.68 8.77 2.10
CA ASP A 14 -6.38 8.77 3.39
C ASP A 14 -5.63 9.61 4.44
N ALA A 15 -4.29 9.53 4.47
CA ALA A 15 -3.46 10.31 5.37
C ALA A 15 -3.49 11.82 5.05
N ASP A 16 -3.49 12.18 3.76
CA ASP A 16 -3.64 13.58 3.32
C ASP A 16 -5.00 14.16 3.72
N PHE A 17 -6.09 13.40 3.54
CA PHE A 17 -7.42 13.82 3.98
C PHE A 17 -7.49 13.94 5.50
N LEU A 18 -6.94 12.97 6.23
CA LEU A 18 -6.89 13.03 7.69
C LEU A 18 -6.13 14.26 8.21
N LEU A 19 -5.00 14.61 7.57
CA LEU A 19 -4.24 15.80 7.94
C LEU A 19 -5.00 17.10 7.65
N LYS A 20 -5.75 17.15 6.54
CA LYS A 20 -6.64 18.29 6.23
C LYS A 20 -7.76 18.41 7.26
N ASP A 21 -8.38 17.29 7.65
CA ASP A 21 -9.45 17.29 8.65
C ASP A 21 -8.97 17.81 10.01
N VAL A 22 -7.76 17.41 10.45
CA VAL A 22 -7.13 17.94 11.66
C VAL A 22 -6.98 19.47 11.62
N ARG A 23 -6.67 20.03 10.45
CA ARG A 23 -6.45 21.47 10.25
C ARG A 23 -7.73 22.21 9.84
N SER A 24 -8.87 21.54 9.82
CA SER A 24 -10.15 22.15 9.46
C SER A 24 -10.58 23.18 10.50
N ASP A 25 -11.12 24.32 10.03
CA ASP A 25 -11.78 25.32 10.88
C ASP A 25 -13.05 24.79 11.56
N ASN A 26 -13.63 23.71 11.02
CA ASN A 26 -14.73 23.02 11.66
C ASN A 26 -14.21 22.22 12.85
N ARG A 27 -14.40 22.78 14.05
CA ARG A 27 -13.97 22.18 15.32
C ARG A 27 -14.48 20.74 15.50
N GLY A 28 -15.68 20.41 15.04
CA GLY A 28 -16.23 19.06 15.13
C GLY A 28 -15.50 18.06 14.24
N VAL A 29 -15.13 18.47 13.02
CA VAL A 29 -14.32 17.64 12.10
C VAL A 29 -12.92 17.45 12.65
N SER A 30 -12.28 18.54 13.08
CA SER A 30 -10.92 18.51 13.61
C SER A 30 -10.80 17.65 14.88
N LEU A 31 -11.73 17.77 15.84
CA LEU A 31 -11.68 16.95 17.05
C LEU A 31 -11.85 15.45 16.77
N ARG A 32 -12.73 15.08 15.83
CA ARG A 32 -12.86 13.67 15.40
C ARG A 32 -11.60 13.14 14.73
N ALA A 33 -10.96 13.96 13.90
CA ALA A 33 -9.71 13.61 13.26
C ALA A 33 -8.59 13.45 14.28
N VAL A 34 -8.48 14.39 15.22
CA VAL A 34 -7.50 14.40 16.32
C VAL A 34 -7.66 13.17 17.23
N ASP A 35 -8.87 12.73 17.53
CA ASP A 35 -9.07 11.53 18.34
C ASP A 35 -8.42 10.28 17.70
N ARG A 36 -8.38 10.22 16.36
CA ARG A 36 -7.66 9.14 15.65
C ARG A 36 -6.14 9.20 15.89
N PHE A 37 -5.54 10.39 16.05
CA PHE A 37 -4.11 10.54 16.34
C PHE A 37 -3.72 10.01 17.73
N ARG A 38 -4.66 9.96 18.67
CA ARG A 38 -4.43 9.37 20.01
C ARG A 38 -4.20 7.85 19.98
N ARG A 39 -4.28 7.21 18.81
CA ARG A 39 -3.95 5.78 18.61
C ARG A 39 -2.46 5.51 18.45
N ILE A 40 -1.64 6.54 18.27
CA ILE A 40 -0.20 6.44 18.02
C ILE A 40 0.61 7.20 19.08
N ALA A 41 1.85 6.79 19.31
CA ALA A 41 2.81 7.63 20.03
C ALA A 41 3.26 8.79 19.11
N PRO A 42 3.49 10.02 19.63
CA PRO A 42 3.45 10.43 21.05
C PRO A 42 2.06 10.83 21.57
N PHE A 43 1.05 10.97 20.71
CA PHE A 43 -0.25 11.58 21.07
C PHE A 43 -1.17 10.69 21.93
N LYS A 44 -0.82 9.43 22.15
CA LYS A 44 -1.62 8.46 22.91
C LYS A 44 -1.94 8.90 24.34
N GLU A 45 -1.02 9.62 24.98
CA GLU A 45 -1.18 10.08 26.37
C GLU A 45 -1.80 11.48 26.47
N MET A 46 -1.97 12.15 25.33
CA MET A 46 -2.55 13.49 25.27
C MET A 46 -4.08 13.43 25.15
N SER A 47 -4.75 14.44 25.69
CA SER A 47 -6.17 14.68 25.43
C SER A 47 -6.40 15.16 24.00
N ALA A 48 -7.63 14.99 23.49
CA ALA A 48 -7.97 15.46 22.15
C ALA A 48 -7.81 16.98 22.03
N GLU A 49 -8.06 17.71 23.12
CA GLU A 49 -7.93 19.16 23.21
C GLU A 49 -6.47 19.61 23.13
N GLU A 50 -5.55 18.89 23.80
CA GLU A 50 -4.11 19.18 23.73
C GLU A 50 -3.55 18.92 22.33
N VAL A 51 -3.92 17.78 21.72
CA VAL A 51 -3.50 17.45 20.36
C VAL A 51 -4.11 18.43 19.34
N HIS A 52 -5.35 18.88 19.54
CA HIS A 52 -6.00 19.88 18.69
C HIS A 52 -5.36 21.26 18.81
N ARG A 53 -4.84 21.62 20.00
CA ARG A 53 -4.06 22.85 20.20
C ARG A 53 -2.71 22.77 19.47
N ASP A 54 -2.10 21.59 19.45
CA ASP A 54 -0.82 21.33 18.79
C ASP A 54 -0.96 20.89 17.31
N ARG A 55 -2.14 21.08 16.71
CA ARG A 55 -2.48 20.56 15.37
C ARG A 55 -1.55 21.03 14.25
N GLU A 56 -0.93 22.19 14.41
CA GLU A 56 0.01 22.75 13.43
C GLU A 56 1.33 21.95 13.39
N ASN A 57 1.73 21.36 14.52
CA ASN A 57 2.91 20.50 14.63
C ASN A 57 2.63 19.05 14.19
N ILE A 58 1.38 18.71 13.89
CA ILE A 58 1.03 17.41 13.31
C ILE A 58 1.51 17.38 11.85
N GLN A 59 2.42 16.46 11.57
CA GLN A 59 3.02 16.23 10.27
C GLN A 59 2.36 15.05 9.54
N HIS A 60 2.51 15.02 8.22
CA HIS A 60 2.00 13.94 7.38
C HIS A 60 2.48 12.54 7.81
N LYS A 61 3.70 12.41 8.33
CA LYS A 61 4.22 11.15 8.88
C LYS A 61 3.38 10.59 10.04
N HIS A 62 2.75 11.46 10.83
CA HIS A 62 1.87 11.06 11.92
C HIS A 62 0.54 10.54 11.37
N ALA A 63 -0.01 11.21 10.35
CA ALA A 63 -1.23 10.75 9.68
C ALA A 63 -1.03 9.36 9.04
N LEU A 64 0.10 9.14 8.36
CA LEU A 64 0.47 7.82 7.83
C LEU A 64 0.57 6.73 8.91
N ALA A 65 1.10 7.08 10.09
CA ALA A 65 1.17 6.15 11.22
C ALA A 65 -0.22 5.81 11.78
N VAL A 66 -1.16 6.76 11.80
CA VAL A 66 -2.56 6.51 12.18
C VAL A 66 -3.22 5.55 11.19
N ILE A 67 -3.14 5.84 9.89
CA ILE A 67 -3.71 4.98 8.85
C ILE A 67 -3.12 3.58 8.93
N ALA A 68 -1.80 3.44 9.13
CA ALA A 68 -1.17 2.14 9.31
C ALA A 68 -1.77 1.37 10.49
N ARG A 69 -1.95 2.04 11.63
CA ARG A 69 -2.55 1.46 12.84
C ARG A 69 -3.98 1.00 12.63
N GLU A 70 -4.78 1.80 11.92
CA GLU A 70 -6.18 1.48 11.60
C GLU A 70 -6.31 0.32 10.63
N ARG A 71 -5.35 0.17 9.72
CA ARG A 71 -5.21 -1.02 8.85
C ARG A 71 -4.59 -2.22 9.58
N GLY A 72 -4.34 -2.08 10.89
CA GLY A 72 -3.85 -3.14 11.78
C GLY A 72 -2.32 -3.26 11.87
N PHE A 73 -1.55 -2.41 11.21
CA PHE A 73 -0.08 -2.44 11.25
C PHE A 73 0.48 -1.63 12.42
N VAL A 74 1.61 -2.06 12.98
CA VAL A 74 2.20 -1.38 14.15
C VAL A 74 2.80 -0.02 13.78
N ALA A 75 3.37 0.09 12.58
CA ALA A 75 3.92 1.30 12.02
C ALA A 75 3.74 1.35 10.49
N TRP A 76 3.86 2.55 9.91
CA TRP A 76 3.83 2.76 8.46
C TRP A 76 4.88 1.91 7.73
N LYS A 77 6.07 1.74 8.32
CA LYS A 77 7.11 0.86 7.78
C LYS A 77 6.60 -0.57 7.64
N ASN A 78 5.96 -1.14 8.65
CA ASN A 78 5.43 -2.51 8.59
C ASN A 78 4.32 -2.66 7.53
N LEU A 79 3.51 -1.62 7.30
CA LEU A 79 2.51 -1.61 6.24
C LEU A 79 3.19 -1.62 4.87
N LYS A 80 4.19 -0.76 4.66
CA LYS A 80 5.01 -0.75 3.43
C LYS A 80 5.71 -2.08 3.21
N ASP A 81 6.39 -2.60 4.23
CA ASP A 81 7.10 -3.88 4.13
C ASP A 81 6.13 -5.02 3.80
N ALA A 82 4.91 -5.03 4.37
CA ALA A 82 3.91 -6.03 4.03
C ALA A 82 3.35 -5.89 2.61
N ALA A 83 3.27 -4.66 2.08
CA ALA A 83 2.94 -4.40 0.68
C ALA A 83 4.10 -4.76 -0.26
N ASP A 84 5.34 -4.54 0.17
CA ASP A 84 6.55 -4.72 -0.61
C ASP A 84 6.98 -6.19 -0.70
N VAL A 85 6.94 -6.95 0.41
CA VAL A 85 7.42 -8.34 0.47
C VAL A 85 6.54 -9.30 -0.34
N LEU A 86 5.28 -8.94 -0.57
CA LEU A 86 4.35 -9.81 -1.30
C LEU A 86 4.87 -10.10 -2.71
N TRP A 87 5.19 -9.05 -3.46
CA TRP A 87 5.65 -9.14 -4.84
C TRP A 87 7.17 -9.14 -4.97
N CYS A 88 7.88 -8.71 -3.93
CA CYS A 88 9.32 -8.51 -3.91
C CYS A 88 9.92 -9.14 -2.64
N PRO A 89 9.98 -10.48 -2.56
CA PRO A 89 10.66 -11.17 -1.45
C PRO A 89 12.18 -10.95 -1.53
N PRO A 90 12.91 -11.08 -0.41
CA PRO A 90 14.36 -10.88 -0.38
C PRO A 90 15.08 -11.76 -1.42
N ASN A 91 16.20 -11.26 -1.95
CA ASN A 91 17.04 -11.90 -2.99
C ASN A 91 16.41 -12.03 -4.39
N THR A 92 15.40 -11.21 -4.72
CA THR A 92 14.79 -11.22 -6.07
C THR A 92 15.24 -10.08 -6.98
N SER A 93 16.25 -9.31 -6.57
CA SER A 93 16.78 -8.17 -7.33
C SER A 93 17.28 -8.52 -8.74
N ALA A 94 17.63 -9.78 -8.99
CA ALA A 94 18.08 -10.27 -10.30
C ALA A 94 16.99 -10.25 -11.38
N PHE A 95 15.71 -10.19 -11.01
CA PHE A 95 14.58 -10.21 -11.95
C PHE A 95 14.07 -8.80 -12.28
N TRP A 96 14.64 -7.74 -11.70
CA TRP A 96 14.09 -6.38 -11.78
C TRP A 96 14.90 -5.47 -12.70
N HIS A 97 14.69 -5.60 -14.01
CA HIS A 97 15.42 -4.79 -15.00
C HIS A 97 14.66 -3.51 -15.39
N ASN A 98 13.33 -3.50 -15.22
CA ASN A 98 12.46 -2.44 -15.74
C ASN A 98 11.73 -1.70 -14.61
N TRP A 99 12.46 -0.83 -13.91
CA TRP A 99 11.88 0.04 -12.89
C TRP A 99 11.31 1.31 -13.50
N CYS A 100 10.06 1.60 -13.15
CA CYS A 100 9.38 2.83 -13.56
C CYS A 100 9.22 3.75 -12.35
N LYS A 101 9.39 5.06 -12.57
CA LYS A 101 9.26 6.07 -11.52
C LYS A 101 7.81 6.45 -11.27
N THR A 102 6.95 6.32 -12.27
CA THR A 102 5.52 6.61 -12.19
C THR A 102 4.68 5.44 -12.68
N HIS A 103 3.44 5.37 -12.21
CA HIS A 103 2.47 4.38 -12.68
C HIS A 103 2.17 4.52 -14.18
N GLU A 104 2.06 5.75 -14.68
CA GLU A 104 1.81 6.02 -16.09
C GLU A 104 2.93 5.47 -16.98
N GLU A 105 4.19 5.69 -16.61
CA GLU A 105 5.35 5.16 -17.32
C GLU A 105 5.32 3.62 -17.35
N ALA A 106 5.00 3.00 -16.21
CA ALA A 106 4.91 1.56 -16.08
C ALA A 106 3.77 0.98 -16.93
N ARG A 107 2.64 1.67 -17.00
CA ARG A 107 1.51 1.28 -17.84
C ARG A 107 1.83 1.39 -19.33
N THR A 108 2.46 2.48 -19.76
CA THR A 108 2.90 2.62 -21.16
C THR A 108 3.88 1.51 -21.53
N TYR A 109 4.80 1.16 -20.62
CA TYR A 109 5.71 0.04 -20.84
C TYR A 109 4.96 -1.29 -20.95
N LEU A 110 4.00 -1.54 -20.06
CA LEU A 110 3.16 -2.74 -20.06
C LEU A 110 2.37 -2.88 -21.36
N GLU A 111 1.79 -1.78 -21.86
CA GLU A 111 1.04 -1.78 -23.12
C GLU A 111 1.94 -2.01 -24.34
N ALA A 112 3.20 -1.53 -24.31
CA ALA A 112 4.15 -1.67 -25.41
C ALA A 112 4.88 -3.03 -25.45
N ASN A 113 5.25 -3.58 -24.28
CA ASN A 113 6.12 -4.76 -24.17
C ASN A 113 5.43 -5.97 -23.55
N GLY A 114 4.26 -5.79 -22.92
CA GLY A 114 3.63 -6.81 -22.10
C GLY A 114 4.38 -7.06 -20.77
N GLY A 115 3.95 -8.11 -20.07
CA GLY A 115 4.50 -8.52 -18.78
C GLY A 115 3.50 -8.35 -17.64
N TYR A 116 4.02 -8.24 -16.41
CA TYR A 116 3.23 -8.14 -15.20
C TYR A 116 3.68 -6.91 -14.42
N LEU A 117 2.79 -5.93 -14.29
CA LEU A 117 3.04 -4.71 -13.54
C LEU A 117 2.84 -4.97 -12.06
N LEU A 118 3.97 -5.01 -11.34
CA LEU A 118 4.03 -5.24 -9.90
C LEU A 118 4.53 -4.00 -9.17
N THR A 119 4.26 -3.94 -7.87
CA THR A 119 4.72 -2.84 -7.01
C THR A 119 5.67 -3.34 -5.93
N ALA A 120 6.77 -2.62 -5.75
CA ALA A 120 7.73 -2.84 -4.68
C ALA A 120 8.33 -1.52 -4.22
N HIS A 121 8.42 -1.33 -2.91
CA HIS A 121 8.98 -0.14 -2.26
C HIS A 121 8.31 1.18 -2.66
N GLY A 122 7.01 1.12 -2.96
CA GLY A 122 6.27 2.26 -3.51
C GLY A 122 6.74 2.72 -4.90
N LYS A 123 7.42 1.84 -5.63
CA LYS A 123 7.79 1.98 -7.05
C LYS A 123 7.11 0.87 -7.85
N TRP A 124 7.13 1.04 -9.18
CA TRP A 124 6.58 0.10 -10.13
C TRP A 124 7.69 -0.60 -10.90
N PHE A 125 7.50 -1.88 -11.18
CA PHE A 125 8.39 -2.61 -12.06
C PHE A 125 7.61 -3.61 -12.89
N ILE A 126 8.14 -3.90 -14.07
CA ILE A 126 7.57 -4.90 -14.98
C ILE A 126 8.31 -6.20 -14.77
N ALA A 127 7.57 -7.19 -14.28
CA ALA A 127 8.02 -8.56 -14.14
C ALA A 127 7.78 -9.36 -15.41
N GLU A 128 8.67 -10.30 -15.66
CA GLU A 128 8.55 -11.27 -16.74
C GLU A 128 7.88 -12.56 -16.24
N ARG A 129 7.43 -13.41 -17.18
CA ARG A 129 6.74 -14.68 -16.89
C ARG A 129 7.52 -15.55 -15.90
N GLY A 130 8.83 -15.71 -16.10
CA GLY A 130 9.67 -16.51 -15.21
C GLY A 130 9.72 -16.00 -13.75
N TYR A 131 9.50 -14.70 -13.54
CA TYR A 131 9.39 -14.17 -12.18
C TYR A 131 8.08 -14.57 -11.50
N ILE A 132 6.98 -14.58 -12.23
CA ILE A 132 5.66 -14.99 -11.72
C ILE A 132 5.68 -16.47 -11.32
N GLU A 133 6.27 -17.33 -12.17
CA GLU A 133 6.50 -18.74 -11.85
C GLU A 133 7.38 -18.90 -10.60
N TRP A 134 8.47 -18.14 -10.51
CA TRP A 134 9.36 -18.17 -9.35
C TRP A 134 8.66 -17.73 -8.05
N LEU A 135 7.75 -16.75 -8.13
CA LEU A 135 6.90 -16.32 -7.01
C LEU A 135 5.90 -17.40 -6.56
N GLY A 136 5.77 -18.49 -7.33
CA GLY A 136 4.85 -19.61 -7.07
C GLY A 136 3.42 -19.32 -7.53
N LEU A 137 3.27 -18.53 -8.58
CA LEU A 137 2.00 -18.24 -9.24
C LEU A 137 2.03 -18.77 -10.67
N ASP A 138 0.85 -19.07 -11.22
CA ASP A 138 0.72 -19.45 -12.62
C ASP A 138 0.73 -18.17 -13.50
N PRO A 139 1.69 -18.01 -14.44
CA PRO A 139 1.72 -16.88 -15.36
C PRO A 139 0.54 -16.87 -16.34
N ASP A 140 -0.05 -18.03 -16.65
CA ASP A 140 -1.18 -18.16 -17.56
C ASP A 140 -2.53 -18.09 -16.83
N ASP A 141 -2.52 -17.74 -15.56
CA ASP A 141 -3.74 -17.56 -14.80
C ASP A 141 -4.64 -16.48 -15.42
N PRO A 142 -5.91 -16.78 -15.73
CA PRO A 142 -6.81 -15.84 -16.39
C PRO A 142 -7.04 -14.57 -15.55
N ARG A 143 -6.85 -14.63 -14.22
CA ARG A 143 -6.99 -13.47 -13.35
C ARG A 143 -5.97 -12.38 -13.67
N TRP A 144 -4.80 -12.71 -14.22
CA TRP A 144 -3.85 -11.71 -14.70
C TRP A 144 -4.45 -10.86 -15.82
N ALA A 145 -5.12 -11.50 -16.78
CA ALA A 145 -5.82 -10.78 -17.83
C ALA A 145 -7.02 -9.98 -17.29
N MET A 146 -7.75 -10.52 -16.30
CA MET A 146 -8.89 -9.84 -15.66
C MET A 146 -8.48 -8.55 -14.95
N ILE A 147 -7.33 -8.54 -14.28
CA ILE A 147 -6.81 -7.33 -13.64
C ILE A 147 -6.12 -6.38 -14.64
N GLY A 148 -5.89 -6.83 -15.87
CA GLY A 148 -5.14 -6.09 -16.89
C GLY A 148 -3.64 -6.09 -16.65
N TYR A 149 -3.13 -7.15 -16.01
CA TYR A 149 -1.73 -7.32 -15.61
C TYR A 149 -1.19 -6.24 -14.68
N ASP A 150 -2.08 -5.45 -14.06
CA ASP A 150 -1.75 -4.36 -13.14
C ASP A 150 -2.32 -4.66 -11.76
N VAL A 151 -1.44 -4.97 -10.80
CA VAL A 151 -1.84 -5.22 -9.40
C VAL A 151 -2.08 -3.93 -8.62
N TYR A 152 -1.58 -2.80 -9.11
CA TYR A 152 -1.71 -1.49 -8.46
C TYR A 152 -3.06 -0.83 -8.77
N ALA A 153 -3.45 -0.82 -10.03
CA ALA A 153 -4.73 -0.32 -10.50
C ALA A 153 -5.51 -1.41 -11.25
N PRO A 154 -5.91 -2.50 -10.55
CA PRO A 154 -6.56 -3.64 -11.20
C PRO A 154 -7.93 -3.24 -11.74
N ARG A 155 -8.24 -3.71 -12.96
CA ARG A 155 -9.60 -3.56 -13.52
C ARG A 155 -10.64 -4.34 -12.72
N ASP A 156 -10.25 -5.48 -12.16
CA ASP A 156 -11.07 -6.32 -11.29
C ASP A 156 -10.40 -6.48 -9.91
N SER A 157 -10.94 -5.77 -8.91
CA SER A 157 -10.38 -5.80 -7.55
C SER A 157 -10.48 -7.19 -6.90
N LYS A 158 -11.51 -7.98 -7.24
CA LYS A 158 -11.71 -9.32 -6.65
C LYS A 158 -10.68 -10.32 -7.21
N ALA A 159 -10.45 -10.29 -8.52
CA ALA A 159 -9.41 -11.12 -9.14
C ALA A 159 -8.02 -10.80 -8.57
N CYS A 160 -7.73 -9.52 -8.29
CA CYS A 160 -6.49 -9.10 -7.64
C CYS A 160 -6.36 -9.64 -6.21
N GLU A 161 -7.43 -9.54 -5.40
CA GLU A 161 -7.43 -10.08 -4.03
C GLU A 161 -7.16 -11.59 -4.00
N GLU A 162 -7.73 -12.34 -4.94
CA GLU A 162 -7.49 -13.78 -5.05
C GLU A 162 -6.05 -14.11 -5.46
N LEU A 163 -5.45 -13.36 -6.39
CA LEU A 163 -4.04 -13.50 -6.75
C LEU A 163 -3.12 -13.21 -5.56
N ILE A 164 -3.42 -12.14 -4.80
CA ILE A 164 -2.70 -11.79 -3.57
C ILE A 164 -2.82 -12.92 -2.54
N ALA A 165 -4.02 -13.51 -2.38
CA ALA A 165 -4.25 -14.61 -1.44
C ALA A 165 -3.43 -15.86 -1.83
N MET A 166 -3.38 -16.20 -3.12
CA MET A 166 -2.57 -17.31 -3.61
C MET A 166 -1.08 -17.05 -3.41
N ARG A 167 -0.62 -15.82 -3.69
CA ARG A 167 0.78 -15.45 -3.45
C ARG A 167 1.16 -15.59 -1.98
N LYS A 168 0.28 -15.17 -1.07
CA LYS A 168 0.47 -15.34 0.38
C LYS A 168 0.58 -16.82 0.75
N ALA A 169 -0.30 -17.67 0.21
CA ALA A 169 -0.25 -19.12 0.44
C ALA A 169 1.07 -19.73 -0.07
N SER A 170 1.50 -19.39 -1.28
CA SER A 170 2.78 -19.85 -1.86
C SER A 170 3.99 -19.33 -1.08
N SER A 171 3.92 -18.12 -0.50
CA SER A 171 5.01 -17.56 0.33
C SER A 171 5.14 -18.22 1.70
N ALA A 172 4.06 -18.81 2.23
CA ALA A 172 4.09 -19.51 3.52
C ALA A 172 4.57 -20.97 3.39
N ALA A 173 4.58 -21.50 2.17
CA ALA A 173 5.01 -22.87 1.85
C ALA A 173 6.50 -22.97 1.44
N LYS A 174 7.18 -21.83 1.22
CA LYS A 174 8.63 -21.73 0.94
C LYS A 174 9.37 -21.37 2.21
#